data_AF-A0A1I0DZF6-F1
#
_entry.id   AF-A0A1I0DZF6-F1
#
_cell.length_a   1.000
_cell.length_b   1.000
_cell.length_c   1.000
_cell.angle_alpha   90.00
_cell.angle_beta   90.00
_cell.angle_gamma   90.00
#
_symmetry.space_group_name_H-M   'P 1'
#
loop_
_entity.id
_entity.type
_entity.pdbx_description
1 polymer ?
#
loop_
_entity_poly.entity_id
_entity_poly.type
_entity_poly.pdbx_seq_one_letter_code
_entity_poly.pdbx_strand_id
1 'polypeptide(L)'
;MFNEKGKDGKRKVFLTATTAAMVLGLAACGSGSGVRNTEEAKSTESVQETAAANAAPDMDHVRSIQAYTDGTLYGTGLVEVEITYDDGVDLSKITPDSYVLEDRGSLNPEYGQILIDNVAVNGQVVTLKVSGASQATAANKLVYSGDAKEGNRERNAFGIYCTGDWYRDENGAIHYGKENSGEYLANETKMGYQARHSLELKLRHAGEPAEEAECLADEKGEYNSGSKWLRTVDRQFGEKGFKDLYDLKIPSTGADASDGTGDPYVQGYYYVPENYKPENGIIFTLQGQGISYWKLADGCDDKGTGIKYDTATTSWADTGAIVVNIHDRSTASHGGYEEKYDFVTDDVNVMKYFIDTYKITGNIAIQGNSRGTMASDAVIKALAGAKYNPAQQGAGWEGELTYELDKSVYDFDIDCYICQNGTFGGNIGNTGLPQFNDDAWEKVAATGLKVWAFDGEQDTNNIETVARYKEELKKAGRSDAWIEENVRLTGYTSDIFYAWGETDHSVTRMNGWYFDDQAYYGPDLTIDENGEIQYNTKLKDGDTYVLPARGKAADSSKKGYEYKIYDDLFHDWALIPAEQ
;
A
#
# COMPACT_ATOMS: atom_id res chain seq x y z
N MET A 1 -16.83 -36.05 -2.61
CA MET A 1 -17.74 -35.27 -3.47
C MET A 1 -17.87 -33.91 -2.83
N PHE A 2 -17.34 -32.90 -3.54
CA PHE A 2 -17.41 -31.45 -3.34
C PHE A 2 -17.24 -30.90 -1.91
N ASN A 3 -16.04 -30.37 -1.69
CA ASN A 3 -15.65 -29.50 -0.59
C ASN A 3 -15.55 -28.09 -1.20
N GLU A 4 -16.58 -27.25 -1.02
CA GLU A 4 -16.51 -25.83 -1.35
C GLU A 4 -15.72 -25.13 -0.23
N LYS A 5 -14.45 -24.86 -0.50
CA LYS A 5 -13.66 -23.84 0.18
C LYS A 5 -13.43 -22.72 -0.82
N GLY A 6 -13.95 -21.54 -0.53
CA GLY A 6 -13.67 -20.34 -1.30
C GLY A 6 -14.57 -19.19 -0.88
N LYS A 7 -13.94 -18.04 -0.62
CA LYS A 7 -14.52 -16.71 -0.40
C LYS A 7 -15.12 -16.46 1.00
N ASP A 8 -14.25 -16.08 1.94
CA ASP A 8 -14.64 -15.34 3.16
C ASP A 8 -13.41 -14.60 3.72
N GLY A 9 -12.77 -13.76 2.88
CA GLY A 9 -11.61 -12.93 3.26
C GLY A 9 -11.96 -11.47 3.59
N LYS A 10 -13.09 -10.95 3.11
CA LYS A 10 -13.66 -9.65 3.51
C LYS A 10 -15.05 -9.86 4.09
N ARG A 11 -15.17 -10.39 5.32
CA ARG A 11 -16.45 -10.35 6.04
C ARG A 11 -16.73 -8.92 6.49
N LYS A 12 -17.41 -8.13 5.64
CA LYS A 12 -18.32 -7.09 6.14
C LYS A 12 -19.48 -7.82 6.82
N VAL A 13 -19.48 -7.84 8.14
CA VAL A 13 -20.56 -8.43 8.93
C VAL A 13 -21.83 -7.60 8.71
N PHE A 14 -22.78 -8.13 7.96
CA PHE A 14 -24.16 -7.64 7.95
C PHE A 14 -24.78 -7.88 9.33
N LEU A 15 -24.96 -6.82 10.12
CA LEU A 15 -25.83 -6.83 11.30
C LEU A 15 -27.27 -6.52 10.87
N THR A 16 -28.14 -7.52 10.97
CA THR A 16 -29.58 -7.30 11.01
C THR A 16 -29.94 -6.57 12.30
N ALA A 17 -30.27 -5.28 12.19
CA ALA A 17 -30.83 -4.49 13.29
C ALA A 17 -32.19 -5.06 13.72
N THR A 18 -32.26 -5.59 14.94
CA THR A 18 -33.55 -5.87 15.59
C THR A 18 -33.97 -4.62 16.35
N THR A 19 -35.18 -4.16 16.04
CA THR A 19 -35.81 -2.93 16.48
C THR A 19 -35.94 -2.84 18.02
N ALA A 20 -35.49 -1.73 18.62
CA ALA A 20 -35.95 -1.30 19.94
C ALA A 20 -36.44 0.15 19.82
N ALA A 21 -37.75 0.31 20.01
CA ALA A 21 -38.48 1.55 19.88
C ALA A 21 -38.05 2.60 20.93
N MET A 22 -37.67 3.79 20.48
CA MET A 22 -37.55 4.97 21.34
C MET A 22 -38.80 5.85 21.15
N VAL A 23 -39.54 6.01 22.23
CA VAL A 23 -40.73 6.87 22.32
C VAL A 23 -40.28 8.33 22.29
N LEU A 24 -40.73 9.08 21.28
CA LEU A 24 -40.66 10.54 21.25
C LEU A 24 -41.62 11.15 22.28
N GLY A 25 -41.09 12.00 23.15
CA GLY A 25 -41.85 12.98 23.92
C GLY A 25 -41.34 14.38 23.62
N LEU A 26 -41.97 15.08 22.66
CA LEU A 26 -41.87 16.52 22.52
C LEU A 26 -42.66 17.20 23.64
N ALA A 27 -42.09 18.21 24.30
CA ALA A 27 -42.84 19.36 24.79
C ALA A 27 -41.92 20.59 24.94
N ALA A 28 -42.46 21.72 24.50
CA ALA A 28 -41.78 22.98 24.23
C ALA A 28 -41.80 23.97 25.41
N CYS A 29 -40.90 24.97 25.30
CA CYS A 29 -40.97 26.36 25.77
C CYS A 29 -41.42 26.71 27.20
N GLY A 30 -40.54 27.45 27.89
CA GLY A 30 -40.92 28.30 29.04
C GLY A 30 -39.79 29.24 29.46
N SER A 31 -39.96 30.52 29.18
CA SER A 31 -39.15 31.69 29.56
C SER A 31 -38.91 31.86 31.06
N GLY A 32 -37.78 32.44 31.48
CA GLY A 32 -37.65 33.01 32.82
C GLY A 32 -36.25 33.48 33.21
N SER A 33 -36.14 34.78 33.45
CA SER A 33 -34.99 35.58 33.91
C SER A 33 -34.31 35.15 35.22
N GLY A 34 -32.99 35.33 35.27
CA GLY A 34 -32.34 36.17 36.28
C GLY A 34 -31.80 35.52 37.57
N VAL A 35 -30.63 36.06 37.97
CA VAL A 35 -30.02 36.11 39.32
C VAL A 35 -28.82 35.17 39.54
N ARG A 36 -27.68 35.83 39.80
CA ARG A 36 -26.44 35.29 40.36
C ARG A 36 -26.68 34.89 41.82
N ASN A 37 -26.13 33.77 42.27
CA ASN A 37 -25.58 33.65 43.61
C ASN A 37 -24.51 32.56 43.66
N THR A 38 -23.42 32.94 44.32
CA THR A 38 -22.30 32.14 44.82
C THR A 38 -22.75 31.24 45.97
N GLU A 39 -22.27 29.98 46.02
CA GLU A 39 -22.00 29.19 47.23
C GLU A 39 -21.33 27.88 46.75
N GLU A 40 -20.04 27.74 47.02
CA GLU A 40 -19.47 26.96 48.13
C GLU A 40 -19.53 25.44 47.93
N ALA A 41 -18.33 24.88 47.91
CA ALA A 41 -18.03 23.47 47.84
C ALA A 41 -18.76 22.68 48.93
N LYS A 42 -19.52 21.67 48.49
CA LYS A 42 -19.83 20.50 49.31
C LYS A 42 -19.32 19.27 48.60
N SER A 43 -18.27 18.71 49.21
CA SER A 43 -17.76 17.36 49.02
C SER A 43 -18.90 16.36 48.88
N THR A 44 -18.95 15.71 47.72
CA THR A 44 -19.66 14.45 47.54
C THR A 44 -18.61 13.44 47.08
N GLU A 45 -18.09 12.70 48.07
CA GLU A 45 -17.56 11.35 47.87
C GLU A 45 -18.65 10.52 47.19
N SER A 46 -18.60 10.42 45.87
CA SER A 46 -19.35 9.40 45.11
C SER A 46 -18.86 9.29 43.67
N VAL A 47 -17.56 9.10 43.48
CA VAL A 47 -17.00 8.58 42.21
C VAL A 47 -15.81 7.66 42.55
N GLN A 48 -16.07 6.62 43.32
CA GLN A 48 -15.07 5.58 43.58
C GLN A 48 -15.75 4.22 43.74
N GLU A 49 -16.71 3.92 42.85
CA GLU A 49 -17.33 2.59 42.80
C GLU A 49 -17.88 2.27 41.40
N THR A 50 -17.04 2.44 40.38
CA THR A 50 -17.26 1.84 39.04
C THR A 50 -16.01 1.20 38.42
N ALA A 51 -14.86 1.20 39.11
CA ALA A 51 -13.61 0.66 38.58
C ALA A 51 -13.37 -0.85 38.84
N ALA A 52 -14.25 -1.54 39.56
CA ALA A 52 -13.99 -2.92 40.04
C ALA A 52 -14.75 -4.03 39.30
N ALA A 53 -15.39 -3.78 38.15
CA ALA A 53 -16.28 -4.76 37.51
C ALA A 53 -15.72 -5.50 36.27
N ASN A 54 -14.62 -5.03 35.66
CA ASN A 54 -14.11 -5.52 34.36
C ASN A 54 -12.60 -5.87 34.37
N ALA A 55 -12.03 -6.27 35.50
CA ALA A 55 -10.64 -6.70 35.52
C ALA A 55 -10.50 -8.01 34.72
N ALA A 56 -9.79 -7.96 33.60
CA ALA A 56 -9.31 -9.16 32.95
C ALA A 56 -8.49 -10.02 33.93
N PRO A 57 -8.43 -11.34 33.75
CA PRO A 57 -7.54 -12.18 34.54
C PRO A 57 -6.09 -11.77 34.32
N ASP A 58 -5.30 -11.79 35.38
CA ASP A 58 -3.86 -11.48 35.42
C ASP A 58 -3.08 -12.05 34.22
N MET A 59 -2.15 -11.26 33.65
CA MET A 59 -1.27 -11.71 32.57
C MET A 59 -0.49 -12.98 32.91
N ASP A 60 -0.25 -13.30 34.19
CA ASP A 60 0.37 -14.56 34.61
C ASP A 60 -0.42 -15.79 34.15
N HIS A 61 -1.74 -15.68 33.98
CA HIS A 61 -2.60 -16.75 33.48
C HIS A 61 -2.58 -16.91 31.95
N VAL A 62 -1.90 -16.02 31.22
CA VAL A 62 -1.70 -16.16 29.78
C VAL A 62 -0.61 -17.20 29.51
N ARG A 63 -0.95 -18.21 28.70
CA ARG A 63 -0.05 -19.25 28.21
C ARG A 63 0.68 -18.83 26.94
N SER A 64 -0.03 -18.21 26.01
CA SER A 64 0.53 -17.78 24.73
C SER A 64 -0.30 -16.69 24.08
N ILE A 65 0.36 -15.88 23.25
CA ILE A 65 -0.25 -14.82 22.46
C ILE A 65 0.17 -14.99 21.00
N GLN A 66 -0.77 -14.96 20.05
CA GLN A 66 -0.50 -15.10 18.63
C GLN A 66 -1.04 -13.88 17.87
N ALA A 67 -0.17 -13.13 17.21
CA ALA A 67 -0.56 -12.07 16.28
C ALA A 67 -0.79 -12.63 14.87
N TYR A 68 -1.77 -12.08 14.17
CA TYR A 68 -2.01 -12.34 12.75
C TYR A 68 -2.03 -11.03 11.96
N THR A 69 -1.31 -11.01 10.85
CA THR A 69 -1.31 -9.88 9.91
C THR A 69 -1.96 -10.25 8.59
N ASP A 70 -2.53 -9.24 7.93
CA ASP A 70 -3.15 -9.34 6.60
C ASP A 70 -3.10 -7.96 5.91
N GLY A 71 -3.70 -7.86 4.72
CA GLY A 71 -3.81 -6.60 3.98
C GLY A 71 -4.67 -5.56 4.71
N THR A 72 -4.12 -4.36 4.87
CA THR A 72 -4.80 -3.15 5.35
C THR A 72 -4.55 -2.01 4.35
N LEU A 73 -5.23 -0.88 4.52
CA LEU A 73 -4.97 0.29 3.67
C LEU A 73 -3.48 0.72 3.70
N TYR A 74 -2.81 0.61 4.84
CA TYR A 74 -1.39 0.99 4.97
C TYR A 74 -0.44 -0.19 4.73
N GLY A 75 -0.89 -1.21 4.02
CA GLY A 75 -0.11 -2.40 3.69
C GLY A 75 -0.33 -3.55 4.65
N THR A 76 0.68 -4.40 4.84
CA THR A 76 0.56 -5.58 5.70
C THR A 76 0.57 -5.17 7.17
N GLY A 77 -0.53 -5.46 7.87
CA GLY A 77 -0.76 -4.98 9.22
C GLY A 77 -1.56 -5.94 10.09
N LEU A 78 -1.56 -5.69 11.39
CA LEU A 78 -2.22 -6.48 12.43
C LEU A 78 -3.74 -6.43 12.26
N VAL A 79 -4.37 -7.61 12.15
CA VAL A 79 -5.83 -7.73 12.04
C VAL A 79 -6.44 -8.47 13.22
N GLU A 80 -5.66 -9.32 13.90
CA GLU A 80 -6.15 -10.19 14.96
C GLU A 80 -5.03 -10.58 15.94
N VAL A 81 -5.40 -10.71 17.22
CA VAL A 81 -4.55 -11.27 18.27
C VAL A 81 -5.33 -12.36 19.02
N GLU A 82 -4.78 -13.56 19.12
CA GLU A 82 -5.33 -14.65 19.93
C GLU A 82 -4.53 -14.80 21.22
N ILE A 83 -5.23 -14.85 22.35
CA ILE A 83 -4.66 -14.98 23.69
C ILE A 83 -5.19 -16.26 24.28
N THR A 84 -4.30 -17.19 24.61
CA THR A 84 -4.65 -18.46 25.24
C THR A 84 -4.36 -18.39 26.73
N TYR A 85 -5.37 -18.67 27.55
CA TYR A 85 -5.31 -18.67 29.00
C TYR A 85 -5.16 -20.08 29.58
N ASP A 86 -4.79 -20.14 30.86
CA ASP A 86 -4.85 -21.35 31.67
C ASP A 86 -6.27 -21.92 31.81
N ASP A 87 -6.33 -23.23 31.99
CA ASP A 87 -7.59 -23.93 32.18
C ASP A 87 -8.27 -23.47 33.48
N GLY A 88 -9.58 -23.17 33.40
CA GLY A 88 -10.38 -22.75 34.54
C GLY A 88 -10.36 -21.25 34.86
N VAL A 89 -9.63 -20.45 34.07
CA VAL A 89 -9.71 -18.99 34.13
C VAL A 89 -11.09 -18.52 33.64
N ASP A 90 -11.74 -17.65 34.41
CA ASP A 90 -13.04 -17.06 34.06
C ASP A 90 -12.86 -15.89 33.08
N LEU A 91 -13.31 -16.07 31.84
CA LEU A 91 -13.23 -15.09 30.77
C LEU A 91 -14.59 -14.49 30.40
N SER A 92 -15.64 -14.75 31.20
CA SER A 92 -17.03 -14.39 30.87
C SER A 92 -17.32 -12.89 30.81
N LYS A 93 -16.40 -12.06 31.33
CA LYS A 93 -16.53 -10.58 31.40
C LYS A 93 -15.55 -9.83 30.52
N ILE A 94 -14.78 -10.53 29.69
CA ILE A 94 -13.82 -9.89 28.80
C ILE A 94 -14.56 -9.03 27.76
N THR A 95 -14.06 -7.81 27.59
CA THR A 95 -14.51 -6.82 26.61
C THR A 95 -13.29 -6.24 25.87
N PRO A 96 -13.46 -5.46 24.78
CA PRO A 96 -12.34 -4.73 24.17
C PRO A 96 -11.53 -3.90 25.16
N ASP A 97 -12.19 -3.18 26.06
CA ASP A 97 -11.57 -2.32 27.09
C ASP A 97 -10.80 -3.11 28.18
N SER A 98 -10.87 -4.44 28.15
CA SER A 98 -10.11 -5.30 29.07
C SER A 98 -8.60 -5.29 28.77
N TYR A 99 -8.20 -4.86 27.56
CA TYR A 99 -6.82 -4.92 27.09
C TYR A 99 -6.33 -3.55 26.64
N VAL A 100 -5.02 -3.35 26.78
CA VAL A 100 -4.27 -2.32 26.08
C VAL A 100 -3.28 -3.01 25.15
N LEU A 101 -3.40 -2.70 23.86
CA LEU A 101 -2.54 -3.19 22.80
C LEU A 101 -1.84 -2.00 22.16
N GLU A 102 -0.52 -2.04 22.06
CA GLU A 102 0.28 -0.93 21.55
C GLU A 102 1.31 -1.42 20.53
N ASP A 103 1.74 -0.54 19.63
CA ASP A 103 2.86 -0.74 18.71
C ASP A 103 3.53 0.60 18.43
N ARG A 104 4.71 0.57 17.81
CA ARG A 104 5.32 1.77 17.24
C ARG A 104 4.55 2.23 16.01
N GLY A 105 4.47 3.55 15.83
CA GLY A 105 3.82 4.14 14.68
C GLY A 105 4.65 4.04 13.39
N SER A 106 3.97 4.01 12.26
CA SER A 106 4.61 3.90 10.94
C SER A 106 5.44 5.15 10.57
N LEU A 107 5.00 6.35 10.95
CA LEU A 107 5.72 7.60 10.66
C LEU A 107 6.50 8.13 11.85
N ASN A 108 5.99 7.90 13.06
CA ASN A 108 6.67 8.28 14.28
C ASN A 108 6.95 7.01 15.10
N PRO A 109 8.21 6.73 15.48
CA PRO A 109 8.58 5.53 16.21
C PRO A 109 7.97 5.44 17.61
N GLU A 110 7.35 6.50 18.14
CA GLU A 110 6.66 6.43 19.44
C GLU A 110 5.59 5.33 19.49
N TYR A 111 5.46 4.72 20.66
CA TYR A 111 4.39 3.77 20.94
C TYR A 111 3.05 4.48 21.02
N GLY A 112 2.03 3.84 20.46
CA GLY A 112 0.65 4.27 20.58
C GLY A 112 -0.31 3.09 20.60
N GLN A 113 -1.52 3.34 21.11
CA GLN A 113 -2.53 2.32 21.28
C GLN A 113 -3.20 1.95 19.96
N ILE A 114 -3.31 0.65 19.72
CA ILE A 114 -4.10 0.04 18.65
C ILE A 114 -5.54 -0.14 19.17
N LEU A 115 -6.52 0.30 18.37
CA LEU A 115 -7.92 0.14 18.71
C LEU A 115 -8.37 -1.32 18.54
N ILE A 116 -8.87 -1.91 19.62
CA ILE A 116 -9.55 -3.21 19.60
C ILE A 116 -11.04 -2.96 19.34
N ASP A 117 -11.53 -3.43 18.20
CA ASP A 117 -12.91 -3.23 17.77
C ASP A 117 -13.86 -4.22 18.46
N ASN A 118 -13.41 -5.47 18.58
CA ASN A 118 -14.25 -6.56 19.07
C ASN A 118 -13.41 -7.62 19.78
N VAL A 119 -14.05 -8.34 20.71
CA VAL A 119 -13.48 -9.50 21.38
C VAL A 119 -14.44 -10.68 21.31
N ALA A 120 -13.92 -11.83 20.92
CA ALA A 120 -14.61 -13.11 20.98
C ALA A 120 -13.94 -14.05 21.98
N VAL A 121 -14.72 -14.79 22.76
CA VAL A 121 -14.22 -15.78 23.72
C VAL A 121 -14.71 -17.16 23.32
N ASN A 122 -13.79 -18.10 23.14
CA ASN A 122 -14.08 -19.50 22.84
C ASN A 122 -13.29 -20.41 23.78
N GLY A 123 -13.95 -20.87 24.85
CA GLY A 123 -13.29 -21.61 25.92
C GLY A 123 -12.25 -20.72 26.61
N GLN A 124 -10.97 -21.08 26.48
CA GLN A 124 -9.83 -20.42 27.09
C GLN A 124 -9.06 -19.53 26.12
N VAL A 125 -9.60 -19.33 24.92
CA VAL A 125 -9.02 -18.46 23.89
C VAL A 125 -9.85 -17.19 23.78
N VAL A 126 -9.18 -16.06 23.89
CA VAL A 126 -9.70 -14.74 23.60
C VAL A 126 -9.14 -14.28 22.26
N THR A 127 -10.01 -13.90 21.34
CA THR A 127 -9.63 -13.34 20.03
C THR A 127 -9.97 -11.86 20.01
N LEU A 128 -8.94 -11.01 19.98
CA LEU A 128 -9.05 -9.57 19.77
C LEU A 128 -9.05 -9.28 18.28
N LYS A 129 -10.07 -8.56 17.80
CA LYS A 129 -10.12 -8.05 16.43
C LYS A 129 -9.72 -6.59 16.45
N VAL A 130 -8.74 -6.25 15.62
CA VAL A 130 -8.24 -4.88 15.49
C VAL A 130 -9.07 -4.14 14.45
N SER A 131 -9.39 -2.88 14.71
CA SER A 131 -10.09 -2.04 13.73
C SER A 131 -9.15 -1.66 12.58
N GLY A 132 -9.51 -2.01 11.35
CA GLY A 132 -8.88 -1.43 10.15
C GLY A 132 -9.32 0.02 9.87
N ALA A 133 -10.46 0.44 10.43
CA ALA A 133 -11.07 1.75 10.19
C ALA A 133 -10.52 2.85 11.11
N SER A 134 -9.92 2.50 12.25
CA SER A 134 -9.50 3.46 13.29
C SER A 134 -8.41 4.45 12.87
N GLN A 135 -7.92 4.33 11.64
CA GLN A 135 -6.88 5.18 11.07
C GLN A 135 -7.45 6.25 10.13
N ALA A 136 -8.70 6.11 9.67
CA ALA A 136 -9.43 7.21 9.04
C ALA A 136 -9.92 8.17 10.13
N THR A 137 -9.75 9.48 9.94
CA THR A 137 -10.16 10.45 10.95
C THR A 137 -10.77 11.70 10.34
N ALA A 138 -11.87 12.15 10.95
CA ALA A 138 -12.52 13.41 10.60
C ALA A 138 -11.65 14.65 10.90
N ALA A 139 -10.57 14.48 11.68
CA ALA A 139 -9.55 15.52 11.90
C ALA A 139 -8.77 15.83 10.62
N ASN A 140 -8.59 14.84 9.74
CA ASN A 140 -7.99 15.05 8.45
C ASN A 140 -8.87 15.93 7.57
N LYS A 141 -8.24 16.86 6.86
CA LYS A 141 -8.90 17.75 5.91
C LYS A 141 -8.23 17.65 4.57
N LEU A 142 -9.01 17.92 3.52
CA LEU A 142 -8.47 18.12 2.19
C LEU A 142 -7.39 19.20 2.24
N VAL A 143 -6.18 18.85 1.80
CA VAL A 143 -5.07 19.79 1.67
C VAL A 143 -4.94 20.18 0.21
N TYR A 144 -5.10 21.48 -0.06
CA TYR A 144 -4.80 22.03 -1.38
C TYR A 144 -3.28 22.10 -1.57
N SER A 145 -2.79 21.44 -2.61
CA SER A 145 -1.40 21.60 -3.06
C SER A 145 -1.20 22.99 -3.67
N GLY A 146 -0.12 23.70 -3.32
CA GLY A 146 0.18 25.07 -3.78
C GLY A 146 0.83 25.94 -2.69
N ASP A 147 0.91 27.26 -2.94
CA ASP A 147 1.54 28.23 -2.03
C ASP A 147 0.72 28.52 -0.76
N ALA A 148 -0.58 28.21 -0.78
CA ALA A 148 -1.50 28.34 0.35
C ALA A 148 -2.00 26.96 0.81
N LYS A 149 -1.07 26.14 1.34
CA LYS A 149 -1.44 24.85 1.96
C LYS A 149 -2.25 25.12 3.22
N GLU A 150 -3.52 24.75 3.20
CA GLU A 150 -4.43 24.79 4.35
C GLU A 150 -4.99 23.39 4.60
N GLY A 151 -5.27 23.06 5.86
CA GLY A 151 -5.76 21.74 6.28
C GLY A 151 -4.75 20.98 7.16
N ASN A 152 -5.26 19.94 7.84
CA ASN A 152 -4.48 19.07 8.71
C ASN A 152 -4.40 17.65 8.12
N ARG A 153 -3.26 16.99 8.34
CA ARG A 153 -3.04 15.58 8.03
C ARG A 153 -2.41 14.91 9.25
N GLU A 154 -3.23 14.17 9.96
CA GLU A 154 -2.85 13.28 11.04
C GLU A 154 -2.77 11.87 10.47
N ARG A 155 -1.53 11.38 10.33
CA ARG A 155 -1.23 10.03 9.88
C ARG A 155 -0.14 9.45 10.76
N ASN A 156 -0.46 8.40 11.50
CA ASN A 156 0.52 7.51 12.12
C ASN A 156 -0.16 6.17 12.40
N ALA A 157 -0.02 5.22 11.47
CA ALA A 157 -0.67 3.92 11.59
C ALA A 157 0.12 3.03 12.56
N PHE A 158 -0.59 2.24 13.37
CA PHE A 158 -0.02 1.28 14.32
C PHE A 158 -0.32 -0.15 13.86
N GLY A 159 0.52 -1.11 14.24
CA GLY A 159 0.37 -2.51 13.85
C GLY A 159 0.80 -2.78 12.41
N ILE A 160 1.55 -1.89 11.76
CA ILE A 160 1.93 -1.99 10.34
C ILE A 160 3.41 -2.35 10.20
N TYR A 161 3.77 -3.28 9.32
CA TYR A 161 5.16 -3.67 9.14
C TYR A 161 6.06 -2.55 8.64
N CYS A 162 5.60 -1.78 7.66
CA CYS A 162 6.41 -0.74 7.04
C CYS A 162 6.41 0.55 7.86
N THR A 163 7.60 1.08 8.06
CA THR A 163 7.84 2.44 8.53
C THR A 163 7.77 3.43 7.34
N GLY A 164 7.91 4.73 7.62
CA GLY A 164 7.96 5.76 6.57
C GLY A 164 8.97 6.89 6.80
N ASP A 165 9.11 7.41 8.03
CA ASP A 165 10.08 8.48 8.34
C ASP A 165 11.22 8.01 9.25
N TRP A 166 11.26 6.71 9.59
CA TRP A 166 12.26 6.13 10.48
C TRP A 166 12.61 4.71 10.09
N TYR A 167 13.82 4.27 10.41
CA TYR A 167 14.26 2.89 10.22
C TYR A 167 15.09 2.43 11.42
N ARG A 168 15.36 1.14 11.47
CA ARG A 168 16.24 0.53 12.45
C ARG A 168 17.50 -0.01 11.76
N ASP A 169 18.66 0.31 12.33
CA ASP A 169 19.94 -0.21 11.85
C ASP A 169 20.21 -1.66 12.32
N GLU A 170 21.28 -2.27 11.82
CA GLU A 170 21.71 -3.63 12.18
C GLU A 170 22.04 -3.82 13.68
N ASN A 171 22.28 -2.72 14.42
CA ASN A 171 22.55 -2.76 15.85
C ASN A 171 21.28 -2.63 16.69
N GLY A 172 20.15 -2.33 16.05
CA GLY A 172 18.88 -2.07 16.69
C GLY A 172 18.65 -0.60 17.03
N ALA A 173 19.48 0.34 16.60
CA ALA A 173 19.27 1.76 16.83
C ALA A 173 18.21 2.32 15.87
N ILE A 174 17.30 3.14 16.39
CA ILE A 174 16.27 3.80 15.58
C ILE A 174 16.79 5.15 15.08
N HIS A 175 16.69 5.35 13.77
CA HIS A 175 17.02 6.58 13.08
C HIS A 175 15.74 7.34 12.69
N TYR A 176 15.52 8.50 13.29
CA TYR A 176 14.32 9.32 13.10
C TYR A 176 14.61 10.81 13.23
N GLY A 177 13.99 11.62 12.36
CA GLY A 177 14.13 13.07 12.39
C GLY A 177 15.49 13.58 11.90
N LYS A 178 15.70 14.89 12.02
CA LYS A 178 16.90 15.59 11.48
C LYS A 178 18.06 15.68 12.47
N GLU A 179 17.77 15.50 13.76
CA GLU A 179 18.72 15.66 14.86
C GLU A 179 18.47 14.53 15.85
N ASN A 180 19.51 14.14 16.59
CA ASN A 180 19.37 13.16 17.66
C ASN A 180 18.36 13.69 18.71
N SER A 181 17.46 12.84 19.17
CA SER A 181 16.41 13.22 20.12
C SER A 181 16.05 12.03 21.01
N GLY A 182 16.31 12.17 22.32
CA GLY A 182 16.06 11.09 23.29
C GLY A 182 16.86 9.83 22.95
N GLU A 183 16.16 8.73 22.70
CA GLU A 183 16.74 7.43 22.29
C GLU A 183 17.00 7.31 20.77
N TYR A 184 16.54 8.28 19.97
CA TYR A 184 16.63 8.23 18.51
C TYR A 184 17.86 8.97 17.98
N LEU A 185 18.49 8.36 16.98
CA LEU A 185 19.55 8.95 16.17
C LEU A 185 18.94 9.74 15.00
N ALA A 186 19.66 10.74 14.51
CA ALA A 186 19.25 11.45 13.30
C ALA A 186 19.20 10.48 12.10
N ASN A 187 18.18 10.64 11.26
CA ASN A 187 18.09 9.96 9.98
C ASN A 187 18.89 10.73 8.92
N GLU A 188 20.21 10.52 8.91
CA GLU A 188 21.13 11.20 7.99
C GLU A 188 21.04 10.65 6.55
N THR A 189 20.65 9.38 6.40
CA THR A 189 20.52 8.68 5.11
C THR A 189 19.26 9.10 4.35
N LYS A 190 18.25 9.62 5.06
CA LYS A 190 16.90 9.88 4.56
C LYS A 190 16.19 8.61 4.08
N MET A 191 16.66 7.45 4.51
CA MET A 191 15.96 6.18 4.34
C MET A 191 14.98 6.06 5.50
N GLY A 192 13.68 6.11 5.22
CA GLY A 192 12.66 6.07 6.27
C GLY A 192 11.65 4.95 6.09
N TYR A 193 11.59 4.35 4.91
CA TYR A 193 10.68 3.24 4.63
C TYR A 193 11.46 1.95 4.76
N GLN A 194 11.11 1.17 5.78
CA GLN A 194 11.69 -0.13 6.07
C GLN A 194 10.58 -1.09 6.52
N ALA A 195 10.56 -2.30 5.98
CA ALA A 195 9.75 -3.37 6.52
C ALA A 195 10.46 -3.91 7.78
N ARG A 196 9.85 -3.71 8.94
CA ARG A 196 10.41 -4.17 10.22
C ARG A 196 10.53 -5.70 10.25
N HIS A 197 11.59 -6.22 10.88
CA HIS A 197 11.78 -7.67 11.07
C HIS A 197 10.67 -8.31 11.93
N SER A 198 10.17 -7.56 12.92
CA SER A 198 9.00 -7.90 13.73
C SER A 198 8.13 -6.67 13.96
N LEU A 199 6.83 -6.87 14.16
CA LEU A 199 6.03 -5.86 14.85
C LEU A 199 6.53 -5.74 16.30
N GLU A 200 6.40 -4.55 16.89
CA GLU A 200 6.84 -4.27 18.26
C GLU A 200 5.62 -4.22 19.18
N LEU A 201 4.79 -5.26 19.16
CA LEU A 201 3.53 -5.29 19.90
C LEU A 201 3.77 -5.38 21.41
N LYS A 202 3.00 -4.61 22.16
CA LYS A 202 2.89 -4.69 23.62
C LYS A 202 1.44 -4.97 24.00
N LEU A 203 1.21 -6.00 24.79
CA LEU A 203 -0.11 -6.33 25.32
C LEU A 203 -0.09 -6.41 26.84
N ARG A 204 -1.07 -5.77 27.46
CA ARG A 204 -1.37 -5.89 28.89
C ARG A 204 -2.86 -5.78 29.14
N HIS A 205 -3.31 -6.12 30.33
CA HIS A 205 -4.66 -5.78 30.76
C HIS A 205 -4.75 -4.30 31.15
N ALA A 206 -5.93 -3.71 30.98
CA ALA A 206 -6.11 -2.27 31.18
C ALA A 206 -5.82 -1.77 32.61
N GLY A 207 -5.91 -2.67 33.61
CA GLY A 207 -5.59 -2.37 35.01
C GLY A 207 -4.11 -2.51 35.38
N GLU A 208 -3.30 -3.08 34.50
CA GLU A 208 -1.87 -3.31 34.74
C GLU A 208 -1.03 -2.10 34.29
N PRO A 209 0.09 -1.84 34.96
CA PRO A 209 1.01 -0.79 34.56
C PRO A 209 1.73 -1.12 33.25
N ALA A 210 2.24 -0.09 32.56
CA ALA A 210 2.81 -0.25 31.21
C ALA A 210 4.08 -1.12 31.19
N GLU A 211 4.85 -1.13 32.27
CA GLU A 211 6.04 -1.96 32.46
C GLU A 211 5.77 -3.47 32.57
N GLU A 212 4.51 -3.86 32.82
CA GLU A 212 4.09 -5.27 32.88
C GLU A 212 3.61 -5.80 31.52
N ALA A 213 3.66 -4.97 30.47
CA ALA A 213 3.26 -5.40 29.13
C ALA A 213 4.17 -6.51 28.57
N GLU A 214 3.52 -7.56 28.07
CA GLU A 214 4.19 -8.62 27.36
C GLU A 214 4.58 -8.14 25.95
N CYS A 215 5.86 -8.16 25.65
CA CYS A 215 6.43 -7.60 24.41
C CYS A 215 6.73 -8.68 23.38
N LEU A 216 6.23 -8.52 22.14
CA LEU A 216 6.51 -9.42 21.02
C LEU A 216 7.97 -9.34 20.56
N ALA A 217 8.53 -8.12 20.57
CA ALA A 217 9.89 -7.85 20.13
C ALA A 217 10.81 -7.51 21.31
N ASP A 218 12.11 -7.72 21.12
CA ASP A 218 13.15 -7.27 22.02
C ASP A 218 13.48 -5.78 21.81
N GLU A 219 14.48 -5.27 22.55
CA GLU A 219 14.94 -3.88 22.46
C GLU A 219 15.49 -3.50 21.07
N LYS A 220 15.87 -4.49 20.26
CA LYS A 220 16.36 -4.33 18.89
C LYS A 220 15.25 -4.53 17.85
N GLY A 221 14.00 -4.65 18.26
CA GLY A 221 12.88 -4.85 17.33
C GLY A 221 12.85 -6.25 16.70
N GLU A 222 13.61 -7.20 17.24
CA GLU A 222 13.63 -8.59 16.80
C GLU A 222 12.63 -9.43 17.57
N TYR A 223 12.08 -10.48 16.95
CA TYR A 223 11.16 -11.39 17.64
C TYR A 223 11.78 -11.99 18.91
N ASN A 224 11.13 -11.76 20.05
CA ASN A 224 11.58 -12.27 21.34
C ASN A 224 11.00 -13.67 21.61
N SER A 225 11.79 -14.72 21.36
CA SER A 225 11.38 -16.10 21.63
C SER A 225 11.23 -16.46 23.12
N GLY A 226 11.67 -15.57 24.03
CA GLY A 226 11.48 -15.72 25.47
C GLY A 226 10.18 -15.13 26.01
N SER A 227 9.44 -14.40 25.16
CA SER A 227 8.12 -13.85 25.49
C SER A 227 7.02 -14.92 25.44
N LYS A 228 5.82 -14.57 25.92
CA LYS A 228 4.61 -15.39 25.70
C LYS A 228 4.09 -15.28 24.26
N TRP A 229 4.64 -14.38 23.46
CA TRP A 229 4.25 -14.26 22.06
C TRP A 229 4.84 -15.36 21.20
N LEU A 230 3.98 -15.95 20.37
CA LEU A 230 4.38 -16.73 19.21
C LEU A 230 4.78 -15.78 18.08
N ARG A 231 5.60 -16.27 17.15
CA ARG A 231 5.98 -15.51 15.97
C ARG A 231 4.72 -15.14 15.17
N THR A 232 4.62 -13.88 14.76
CA THR A 232 3.49 -13.38 13.97
C THR A 232 3.24 -14.27 12.75
N VAL A 233 1.98 -14.63 12.53
CA VAL A 233 1.54 -15.36 11.35
C VAL A 233 1.06 -14.35 10.32
N ASP A 234 1.78 -14.27 9.22
CA ASP A 234 1.41 -13.41 8.10
C ASP A 234 0.56 -14.19 7.10
N ARG A 235 -0.71 -13.78 6.93
CA ARG A 235 -1.69 -14.50 6.09
C ARG A 235 -1.38 -14.37 4.61
N GLN A 236 -0.66 -13.33 4.20
CA GLN A 236 -0.34 -13.08 2.79
C GLN A 236 0.97 -13.77 2.34
N PHE A 237 1.82 -14.22 3.26
CA PHE A 237 3.18 -14.68 2.96
C PHE A 237 3.45 -16.12 3.42
N GLY A 238 4.52 -16.72 2.90
CA GLY A 238 4.97 -18.06 3.27
C GLY A 238 4.57 -19.14 2.25
N GLU A 239 4.53 -20.40 2.68
CA GLU A 239 4.40 -21.57 1.78
C GLU A 239 3.18 -21.50 0.85
N LYS A 240 2.07 -20.93 1.35
CA LYS A 240 0.81 -20.78 0.61
C LYS A 240 0.56 -19.35 0.10
N GLY A 241 1.49 -18.44 0.33
CA GLY A 241 1.36 -17.03 -0.01
C GLY A 241 2.55 -16.54 -0.85
N PHE A 242 2.85 -15.25 -0.74
CA PHE A 242 4.03 -14.65 -1.33
C PHE A 242 5.31 -15.24 -0.72
N LYS A 243 6.23 -15.63 -1.62
CA LYS A 243 7.53 -16.22 -1.32
C LYS A 243 8.64 -15.26 -1.70
N ASP A 244 9.79 -15.42 -1.06
CA ASP A 244 10.97 -14.60 -1.29
C ASP A 244 11.59 -14.89 -2.67
N LEU A 245 11.76 -13.86 -3.50
CA LEU A 245 12.39 -13.97 -4.82
C LEU A 245 13.87 -14.37 -4.71
N TYR A 246 14.53 -13.98 -3.61
CA TYR A 246 15.96 -14.21 -3.40
C TYR A 246 16.34 -15.69 -3.42
N ASP A 247 15.41 -16.58 -3.03
CA ASP A 247 15.59 -18.04 -3.06
C ASP A 247 15.76 -18.60 -4.47
N LEU A 248 15.31 -17.87 -5.50
CA LEU A 248 15.45 -18.25 -6.91
C LEU A 248 16.86 -17.97 -7.45
N LYS A 249 17.66 -17.18 -6.73
CA LYS A 249 19.06 -16.86 -7.06
C LYS A 249 19.25 -16.27 -8.47
N ILE A 250 18.33 -15.42 -8.90
CA ILE A 250 18.43 -14.67 -10.16
C ILE A 250 19.55 -13.63 -10.00
N PRO A 251 20.65 -13.69 -10.75
CA PRO A 251 21.81 -12.83 -10.55
C PRO A 251 21.47 -11.34 -10.67
N SER A 252 22.08 -10.51 -9.82
CA SER A 252 21.99 -9.06 -9.95
C SER A 252 23.23 -8.48 -10.64
N THR A 253 23.04 -7.50 -11.53
CA THR A 253 24.12 -6.73 -12.16
C THR A 253 24.93 -5.91 -11.15
N GLY A 254 24.37 -5.61 -9.97
CA GLY A 254 25.08 -4.88 -8.93
C GLY A 254 25.74 -5.76 -7.86
N ALA A 255 25.88 -7.06 -8.09
CA ALA A 255 26.54 -8.01 -7.19
C ALA A 255 27.98 -7.61 -6.83
N ASP A 256 28.70 -6.96 -7.75
CA ASP A 256 30.12 -6.63 -7.61
C ASP A 256 30.39 -5.28 -6.92
N ALA A 257 29.39 -4.68 -6.27
CA ALA A 257 29.61 -3.48 -5.45
C ALA A 257 30.45 -3.84 -4.21
N SER A 258 31.63 -3.23 -4.07
CA SER A 258 32.64 -3.64 -3.08
C SER A 258 32.52 -2.95 -1.72
N ASP A 259 31.54 -2.06 -1.55
CA ASP A 259 31.37 -1.20 -0.37
C ASP A 259 30.27 -1.67 0.59
N GLY A 260 29.80 -2.92 0.44
CA GLY A 260 28.76 -3.52 1.27
C GLY A 260 27.33 -3.32 0.75
N THR A 261 27.15 -2.44 -0.23
CA THR A 261 25.82 -2.11 -0.78
C THR A 261 25.33 -3.12 -1.83
N GLY A 262 26.20 -4.00 -2.33
CA GLY A 262 25.85 -5.01 -3.33
C GLY A 262 24.95 -6.13 -2.79
N ASP A 263 24.17 -6.71 -3.70
CA ASP A 263 23.49 -7.99 -3.49
C ASP A 263 23.79 -8.95 -4.64
N PRO A 264 24.05 -10.24 -4.37
CA PRO A 264 24.34 -11.21 -5.41
C PRO A 264 23.11 -11.54 -6.28
N TYR A 265 21.90 -11.34 -5.74
CA TYR A 265 20.65 -11.72 -6.39
C TYR A 265 19.61 -10.61 -6.27
N VAL A 266 18.69 -10.58 -7.23
CA VAL A 266 17.57 -9.62 -7.23
C VAL A 266 16.63 -9.91 -6.05
N GLN A 267 16.21 -8.84 -5.36
CA GLN A 267 15.27 -8.90 -4.24
C GLN A 267 13.83 -8.76 -4.74
N GLY A 268 12.88 -9.29 -3.96
CA GLY A 268 11.46 -9.21 -4.31
C GLY A 268 10.66 -10.33 -3.70
N TYR A 269 9.40 -10.41 -4.14
CA TYR A 269 8.46 -11.44 -3.71
C TYR A 269 7.67 -11.94 -4.90
N TYR A 270 7.24 -13.19 -4.83
CA TYR A 270 6.41 -13.76 -5.87
C TYR A 270 5.36 -14.71 -5.30
N TYR A 271 4.21 -14.74 -5.95
CA TYR A 271 3.12 -15.66 -5.66
C TYR A 271 2.75 -16.44 -6.92
N VAL A 272 2.60 -17.75 -6.76
CA VAL A 272 2.18 -18.66 -7.82
C VAL A 272 0.93 -19.39 -7.32
N PRO A 273 -0.23 -19.20 -7.96
CA PRO A 273 -1.44 -19.92 -7.59
C PRO A 273 -1.23 -21.44 -7.65
N GLU A 274 -1.80 -22.17 -6.69
CA GLU A 274 -1.65 -23.64 -6.58
C GLU A 274 -2.05 -24.38 -7.86
N ASN A 275 -3.05 -23.85 -8.59
CA ASN A 275 -3.56 -24.40 -9.85
C ASN A 275 -3.30 -23.46 -11.04
N TYR A 276 -2.15 -22.79 -11.04
CA TYR A 276 -1.76 -21.88 -12.12
C TYR A 276 -1.83 -22.53 -13.50
N LYS A 277 -2.30 -21.77 -14.49
CA LYS A 277 -2.29 -22.16 -15.89
C LYS A 277 -1.63 -21.07 -16.75
N PRO A 278 -0.82 -21.44 -17.77
CA PRO A 278 -0.12 -20.48 -18.62
C PRO A 278 -0.97 -19.37 -19.24
N GLU A 279 -2.24 -19.68 -19.57
CA GLU A 279 -3.18 -18.72 -20.14
C GLU A 279 -3.67 -17.65 -19.16
N ASN A 280 -3.48 -17.83 -17.86
CA ASN A 280 -3.85 -16.83 -16.86
C ASN A 280 -2.88 -15.64 -16.82
N GLY A 281 -1.75 -15.72 -17.53
CA GLY A 281 -0.79 -14.63 -17.62
C GLY A 281 0.03 -14.43 -16.33
N ILE A 282 0.65 -13.25 -16.26
CA ILE A 282 1.55 -12.83 -15.18
C ILE A 282 1.51 -11.31 -15.03
N ILE A 283 1.66 -10.82 -13.80
CA ILE A 283 1.81 -9.40 -13.49
C ILE A 283 3.13 -9.16 -12.75
N PHE A 284 3.91 -8.21 -13.26
CA PHE A 284 5.08 -7.67 -12.59
C PHE A 284 4.75 -6.33 -11.95
N THR A 285 5.23 -6.07 -10.74
CA THR A 285 5.02 -4.77 -10.07
C THR A 285 6.36 -4.11 -9.76
N LEU A 286 6.54 -2.85 -10.16
CA LEU A 286 7.72 -2.03 -9.89
C LEU A 286 7.34 -0.82 -9.05
N GLN A 287 8.15 -0.52 -8.04
CA GLN A 287 7.71 0.29 -6.90
C GLN A 287 8.24 1.74 -6.91
N GLY A 288 7.47 2.64 -6.30
CA GLY A 288 7.81 4.06 -6.17
C GLY A 288 9.05 4.33 -5.32
N GLN A 289 9.67 5.51 -5.50
CA GLN A 289 10.99 5.85 -4.96
C GLN A 289 11.17 5.60 -3.46
N GLY A 290 10.15 5.94 -2.67
CA GLY A 290 10.21 5.79 -1.22
C GLY A 290 10.29 4.34 -0.76
N ILE A 291 9.83 3.39 -1.58
CA ILE A 291 9.68 1.96 -1.23
C ILE A 291 10.47 1.04 -2.19
N SER A 292 11.27 1.62 -3.10
CA SER A 292 12.27 0.92 -3.90
C SER A 292 13.41 0.43 -3.01
N TYR A 293 14.03 -0.69 -3.36
CA TYR A 293 14.98 -1.35 -2.46
C TYR A 293 16.25 -0.53 -2.28
N TRP A 294 16.68 -0.40 -1.03
CA TRP A 294 17.97 0.14 -0.64
C TRP A 294 18.70 -0.80 0.30
N LYS A 295 20.03 -0.70 0.26
CA LYS A 295 20.92 -1.36 1.20
C LYS A 295 22.07 -0.44 1.53
N LEU A 296 22.30 -0.23 2.82
CA LEU A 296 23.37 0.59 3.35
C LEU A 296 24.66 -0.23 3.48
N ALA A 297 25.79 0.48 3.63
CA ALA A 297 27.11 -0.15 3.70
C ALA A 297 27.31 -1.05 4.93
N ASP A 298 26.51 -0.85 5.98
CA ASP A 298 26.51 -1.67 7.19
C ASP A 298 25.69 -2.96 7.04
N GLY A 299 24.93 -3.11 5.95
CA GLY A 299 24.06 -4.26 5.67
C GLY A 299 22.57 -3.97 5.83
N CYS A 300 22.21 -2.88 6.52
CA CYS A 300 20.82 -2.50 6.76
C CYS A 300 20.08 -2.28 5.44
N ASP A 301 18.88 -2.84 5.32
CA ASP A 301 18.05 -2.74 4.12
C ASP A 301 16.56 -2.55 4.44
N ASP A 302 15.75 -2.38 3.40
CA ASP A 302 14.29 -2.28 3.48
C ASP A 302 13.55 -3.47 2.87
N LYS A 303 14.17 -4.65 2.86
CA LYS A 303 13.62 -5.82 2.16
C LYS A 303 12.15 -6.06 2.49
N GLY A 304 11.31 -6.08 1.44
CA GLY A 304 9.88 -6.32 1.55
C GLY A 304 9.00 -5.10 1.70
N THR A 305 9.57 -3.90 1.81
CA THR A 305 8.80 -2.64 1.76
C THR A 305 7.99 -2.54 0.47
N GLY A 306 8.57 -2.93 -0.67
CA GLY A 306 7.92 -2.90 -1.97
C GLY A 306 6.65 -3.75 -2.11
N ILE A 307 6.36 -4.65 -1.17
CA ILE A 307 5.12 -5.45 -1.16
C ILE A 307 4.29 -5.30 0.11
N LYS A 308 4.91 -4.90 1.23
CA LYS A 308 4.24 -4.75 2.53
C LYS A 308 3.75 -3.32 2.82
N TYR A 309 4.11 -2.32 2.00
CA TYR A 309 3.76 -0.92 2.24
C TYR A 309 2.31 -0.55 1.87
N ASP A 310 1.74 -1.26 0.90
CA ASP A 310 0.35 -1.14 0.49
C ASP A 310 -0.15 -2.50 -0.04
N THR A 311 -1.42 -2.57 -0.45
CA THR A 311 -2.03 -3.80 -0.99
C THR A 311 -2.03 -3.83 -2.52
N ALA A 312 -1.37 -2.89 -3.20
CA ALA A 312 -1.44 -2.79 -4.66
C ALA A 312 -0.90 -4.05 -5.34
N THR A 313 0.20 -4.62 -4.84
CA THR A 313 0.74 -5.89 -5.34
C THR A 313 -0.09 -7.09 -4.87
N THR A 314 -0.42 -7.14 -3.58
CA THR A 314 -1.07 -8.33 -2.99
C THR A 314 -2.51 -8.50 -3.47
N SER A 315 -3.17 -7.43 -3.91
CA SER A 315 -4.51 -7.46 -4.53
C SER A 315 -4.59 -8.37 -5.77
N TRP A 316 -3.47 -8.65 -6.44
CA TRP A 316 -3.44 -9.51 -7.62
C TRP A 316 -3.50 -11.01 -7.31
N ALA A 317 -3.30 -11.44 -6.05
CA ALA A 317 -3.13 -12.86 -5.70
C ALA A 317 -4.37 -13.72 -6.04
N ASP A 318 -5.56 -13.14 -6.07
CA ASP A 318 -6.81 -13.86 -6.33
C ASP A 318 -7.23 -13.88 -7.81
N THR A 319 -6.45 -13.26 -8.70
CA THR A 319 -6.74 -13.18 -10.15
C THR A 319 -6.45 -14.49 -10.90
N GLY A 320 -5.69 -15.39 -10.28
CA GLY A 320 -5.21 -16.62 -10.91
C GLY A 320 -3.96 -16.46 -11.79
N ALA A 321 -3.45 -15.23 -11.95
CA ALA A 321 -2.15 -14.96 -12.56
C ALA A 321 -0.99 -15.22 -11.57
N ILE A 322 0.22 -15.37 -12.11
CA ILE A 322 1.43 -15.24 -11.28
C ILE A 322 1.61 -13.76 -10.94
N VAL A 323 2.00 -13.47 -9.70
CA VAL A 323 2.28 -12.11 -9.24
C VAL A 323 3.74 -12.03 -8.83
N VAL A 324 4.48 -11.07 -9.39
CA VAL A 324 5.89 -10.87 -9.09
C VAL A 324 6.14 -9.42 -8.73
N ASN A 325 6.50 -9.16 -7.49
CA ASN A 325 7.10 -7.91 -7.07
C ASN A 325 8.60 -7.99 -7.28
N ILE A 326 9.11 -7.13 -8.16
CA ILE A 326 10.55 -6.95 -8.30
C ILE A 326 10.90 -5.75 -7.45
N HIS A 327 11.72 -5.97 -6.43
CA HIS A 327 12.15 -4.90 -5.53
C HIS A 327 13.39 -4.27 -6.15
N ASP A 328 13.16 -3.56 -7.25
CA ASP A 328 14.20 -2.91 -8.03
C ASP A 328 14.85 -1.76 -7.24
N ARG A 329 16.11 -1.45 -7.53
CA ARG A 329 16.88 -0.40 -6.85
C ARG A 329 16.97 0.90 -7.64
N SER A 330 15.95 1.22 -8.41
CA SER A 330 15.95 2.35 -9.36
C SER A 330 16.29 3.73 -8.77
N THR A 331 16.14 3.94 -7.45
CA THR A 331 16.21 5.30 -6.88
C THR A 331 16.82 5.45 -5.50
N ALA A 332 16.96 4.37 -4.75
CA ALA A 332 17.40 4.43 -3.36
C ALA A 332 18.91 4.12 -3.22
N SER A 333 19.64 4.21 -4.33
CA SER A 333 21.05 3.88 -4.45
C SER A 333 21.93 4.78 -3.58
N HIS A 334 22.70 4.14 -2.71
CA HIS A 334 23.82 4.74 -2.00
C HIS A 334 25.05 3.88 -2.31
N GLY A 335 26.21 4.53 -2.45
CA GLY A 335 27.48 3.83 -2.61
C GLY A 335 27.79 3.35 -4.04
N GLY A 336 28.81 2.51 -4.15
CA GLY A 336 29.43 2.04 -5.40
C GLY A 336 28.56 1.12 -6.25
N TYR A 337 27.34 0.82 -5.82
CA TYR A 337 26.33 0.09 -6.59
C TYR A 337 25.77 0.95 -7.75
N GLU A 338 25.63 2.26 -7.55
CA GLU A 338 25.05 3.19 -8.54
C GLU A 338 25.78 3.16 -9.89
N GLU A 339 27.11 2.98 -9.88
CA GLU A 339 27.93 2.98 -11.09
C GLU A 339 27.77 1.71 -11.95
N LYS A 340 27.23 0.63 -11.38
CA LYS A 340 27.26 -0.71 -11.99
C LYS A 340 25.88 -1.29 -12.26
N TYR A 341 24.87 -0.82 -11.55
CA TYR A 341 23.55 -1.44 -11.59
C TYR A 341 22.76 -1.10 -12.84
N ASP A 342 22.30 -2.12 -13.53
CA ASP A 342 21.33 -2.02 -14.61
C ASP A 342 20.02 -2.67 -14.16
N PHE A 343 19.14 -1.87 -13.56
CA PHE A 343 17.82 -2.34 -13.12
C PHE A 343 16.98 -2.90 -14.27
N VAL A 344 17.11 -2.38 -15.50
CA VAL A 344 16.35 -2.89 -16.65
C VAL A 344 16.77 -4.32 -16.96
N THR A 345 18.08 -4.58 -16.97
CA THR A 345 18.59 -5.94 -17.19
C THR A 345 18.17 -6.89 -16.07
N ASP A 346 18.26 -6.47 -14.81
CA ASP A 346 17.85 -7.29 -13.66
C ASP A 346 16.34 -7.60 -13.69
N ASP A 347 15.50 -6.60 -13.91
CA ASP A 347 14.04 -6.75 -13.98
C ASP A 347 13.64 -7.69 -15.12
N VAL A 348 14.21 -7.49 -16.32
CA VAL A 348 13.92 -8.33 -17.50
C VAL A 348 14.43 -9.76 -17.30
N ASN A 349 15.54 -9.98 -16.59
CA ASN A 349 15.99 -11.32 -16.22
C ASN A 349 15.01 -12.02 -15.28
N VAL A 350 14.42 -11.30 -14.32
CA VAL A 350 13.34 -11.83 -13.49
C VAL A 350 12.12 -12.16 -14.34
N MET A 351 11.70 -11.24 -15.21
CA MET A 351 10.56 -11.47 -16.11
C MET A 351 10.75 -12.72 -16.96
N LYS A 352 11.90 -12.82 -17.63
CA LYS A 352 12.28 -13.97 -18.44
C LYS A 352 12.26 -15.27 -17.65
N TYR A 353 12.80 -15.27 -16.42
CA TYR A 353 12.80 -16.46 -15.57
C TYR A 353 11.38 -17.02 -15.37
N PHE A 354 10.42 -16.17 -15.00
CA PHE A 354 9.04 -16.62 -14.79
C PHE A 354 8.36 -17.00 -16.10
N ILE A 355 8.55 -16.22 -17.16
CA ILE A 355 7.99 -16.50 -18.49
C ILE A 355 8.43 -17.89 -18.98
N ASP A 356 9.74 -18.15 -18.92
CA ASP A 356 10.32 -19.42 -19.37
C ASP A 356 9.97 -20.59 -18.45
N THR A 357 9.92 -20.38 -17.13
CA THR A 357 9.64 -21.44 -16.15
C THR A 357 8.19 -21.91 -16.24
N TYR A 358 7.24 -20.97 -16.36
CA TYR A 358 5.81 -21.26 -16.34
C TYR A 358 5.17 -21.30 -17.73
N LYS A 359 5.96 -21.08 -18.79
CA LYS A 359 5.54 -21.18 -20.20
C LYS A 359 4.35 -20.28 -20.52
N ILE A 360 4.38 -19.07 -19.98
CA ILE A 360 3.28 -18.09 -20.04
C ILE A 360 2.78 -17.93 -21.49
N THR A 361 1.47 -18.03 -21.68
CA THR A 361 0.80 -17.80 -22.97
C THR A 361 -0.31 -16.75 -22.89
N GLY A 362 -0.73 -16.37 -21.67
CA GLY A 362 -1.60 -15.23 -21.43
C GLY A 362 -0.82 -13.92 -21.37
N ASN A 363 -1.50 -12.84 -20.97
CA ASN A 363 -0.90 -11.51 -20.93
C ASN A 363 0.29 -11.42 -19.97
N ILE A 364 1.32 -10.71 -20.41
CA ILE A 364 2.42 -10.20 -19.61
C ILE A 364 2.09 -8.76 -19.25
N ALA A 365 1.63 -8.53 -18.03
CA ALA A 365 1.30 -7.21 -17.52
C ALA A 365 2.42 -6.66 -16.64
N ILE A 366 2.54 -5.33 -16.60
CA ILE A 366 3.36 -4.61 -15.64
C ILE A 366 2.53 -3.52 -14.94
N GLN A 367 2.73 -3.35 -13.65
CA GLN A 367 2.17 -2.27 -12.84
C GLN A 367 3.31 -1.44 -12.26
N GLY A 368 3.24 -0.13 -12.46
CA GLY A 368 4.16 0.83 -11.86
C GLY A 368 3.40 1.88 -11.08
N ASN A 369 3.95 2.31 -9.94
CA ASN A 369 3.43 3.42 -9.14
C ASN A 369 4.51 4.49 -8.89
N SER A 370 4.13 5.78 -8.90
CA SER A 370 5.09 6.88 -8.68
C SER A 370 6.34 6.68 -9.55
N ARG A 371 7.55 6.70 -8.98
CA ARG A 371 8.77 6.43 -9.75
C ARG A 371 8.84 5.01 -10.35
N GLY A 372 8.15 4.02 -9.80
CA GLY A 372 7.99 2.72 -10.44
C GLY A 372 7.40 2.81 -11.85
N THR A 373 6.65 3.89 -12.18
CA THR A 373 6.15 4.10 -13.56
C THR A 373 7.27 4.37 -14.55
N MET A 374 8.28 5.14 -14.17
CA MET A 374 9.38 5.42 -15.08
C MET A 374 10.36 4.23 -15.18
N ALA A 375 10.38 3.32 -14.20
CA ALA A 375 11.12 2.06 -14.27
C ALA A 375 10.40 1.12 -15.24
N SER A 376 9.07 1.03 -15.09
CA SER A 376 8.19 0.31 -16.00
C SER A 376 8.33 0.84 -17.43
N ASP A 377 8.27 2.15 -17.64
CA ASP A 377 8.48 2.78 -18.95
C ASP A 377 9.84 2.39 -19.56
N ALA A 378 10.91 2.41 -18.76
CA ALA A 378 12.25 2.04 -19.23
C ALA A 378 12.32 0.56 -19.67
N VAL A 379 11.71 -0.34 -18.89
CA VAL A 379 11.60 -1.76 -19.24
C VAL A 379 10.74 -1.96 -20.49
N ILE A 380 9.56 -1.34 -20.56
CA ILE A 380 8.62 -1.42 -21.68
C ILE A 380 9.31 -0.98 -22.98
N LYS A 381 9.96 0.20 -23.01
CA LYS A 381 10.61 0.67 -24.23
C LYS A 381 11.83 -0.16 -24.61
N ALA A 382 12.57 -0.65 -23.61
CA ALA A 382 13.74 -1.49 -23.87
C ALA A 382 13.34 -2.83 -24.50
N LEU A 383 12.27 -3.46 -23.99
CA LEU A 383 11.69 -4.66 -24.57
C LEU A 383 11.14 -4.40 -25.97
N ALA A 384 10.51 -3.24 -26.22
CA ALA A 384 10.10 -2.84 -27.57
C ALA A 384 11.29 -2.55 -28.54
N GLY A 385 12.53 -2.65 -28.08
CA GLY A 385 13.74 -2.46 -28.89
C GLY A 385 14.21 -1.00 -28.98
N ALA A 386 13.70 -0.12 -28.12
CA ALA A 386 14.22 1.24 -28.00
C ALA A 386 15.45 1.27 -27.09
N LYS A 387 16.33 2.25 -27.31
CA LYS A 387 17.49 2.44 -26.43
C LYS A 387 17.06 2.96 -25.07
N TYR A 388 17.82 2.60 -24.05
CA TYR A 388 17.58 3.04 -22.67
C TYR A 388 18.88 3.46 -21.99
N ASN A 389 18.73 4.01 -20.78
CA ASN A 389 19.83 4.19 -19.84
C ASN A 389 19.29 3.93 -18.43
N PRO A 390 19.93 3.04 -17.63
CA PRO A 390 19.53 2.78 -16.27
C PRO A 390 19.50 4.02 -15.36
N ALA A 391 20.25 5.06 -15.69
CA ALA A 391 20.26 6.32 -14.95
C ALA A 391 19.14 7.29 -15.36
N GLN A 392 18.34 6.99 -16.39
CA GLN A 392 17.23 7.82 -16.87
C GLN A 392 16.02 7.71 -15.93
N GLN A 393 16.24 8.07 -14.68
CA GLN A 393 15.30 7.86 -13.59
C GLN A 393 15.11 9.09 -12.71
N GLY A 394 16.04 10.04 -12.74
CA GLY A 394 15.88 11.33 -12.08
C GLY A 394 15.10 12.34 -12.92
N ALA A 395 14.37 13.22 -12.23
CA ALA A 395 13.83 14.43 -12.82
C ALA A 395 14.95 15.24 -13.50
N GLY A 396 14.77 15.61 -14.76
CA GLY A 396 15.75 16.42 -15.50
C GLY A 396 17.02 15.69 -15.94
N TRP A 397 17.00 14.36 -16.04
CA TRP A 397 18.11 13.62 -16.63
C TRP A 397 18.29 13.96 -18.13
N GLU A 398 19.53 14.26 -18.54
CA GLU A 398 19.90 14.72 -19.90
C GLU A 398 21.00 13.86 -20.56
N GLY A 399 21.13 12.59 -20.16
CA GLY A 399 22.17 11.71 -20.69
C GLY A 399 21.84 11.08 -22.05
N GLU A 400 22.82 10.37 -22.60
CA GLU A 400 22.62 9.57 -23.82
C GLU A 400 21.99 8.20 -23.51
N LEU A 401 21.11 7.75 -24.40
CA LEU A 401 20.57 6.39 -24.38
C LEU A 401 21.56 5.45 -25.06
N THR A 402 22.40 4.79 -24.25
CA THR A 402 23.54 4.00 -24.72
C THR A 402 23.33 2.49 -24.66
N TYR A 403 22.28 2.02 -23.98
CA TYR A 403 22.00 0.60 -23.77
C TYR A 403 20.88 0.11 -24.69
N GLU A 404 20.94 -1.17 -25.04
CA GLU A 404 19.96 -1.87 -25.88
C GLU A 404 19.88 -3.32 -25.41
N LEU A 405 18.66 -3.85 -25.28
CA LEU A 405 18.47 -5.26 -24.92
C LEU A 405 18.71 -6.16 -26.13
N ASP A 406 19.39 -7.28 -25.91
CA ASP A 406 19.55 -8.30 -26.95
C ASP A 406 18.22 -9.04 -27.16
N LYS A 407 17.50 -8.69 -28.23
CA LYS A 407 16.22 -9.33 -28.58
C LYS A 407 16.35 -10.81 -28.93
N SER A 408 17.55 -11.33 -29.18
CA SER A 408 17.76 -12.78 -29.30
C SER A 408 17.74 -13.51 -27.95
N VAL A 409 17.93 -12.77 -26.85
CA VAL A 409 17.82 -13.26 -25.47
C VAL A 409 16.44 -12.95 -24.88
N TYR A 410 15.92 -11.75 -25.16
CA TYR A 410 14.67 -11.22 -24.62
C TYR A 410 13.60 -11.07 -25.72
N ASP A 411 13.07 -12.21 -26.16
CA ASP A 411 12.05 -12.30 -27.20
C ASP A 411 10.62 -12.34 -26.61
N PHE A 412 10.27 -11.28 -25.90
CA PHE A 412 8.91 -10.99 -25.44
C PHE A 412 8.73 -9.48 -25.31
N ASP A 413 7.48 -9.04 -25.30
CA ASP A 413 7.08 -7.65 -25.05
C ASP A 413 6.10 -7.62 -23.86
N ILE A 414 5.81 -6.42 -23.36
CA ILE A 414 4.76 -6.22 -22.36
C ILE A 414 3.44 -5.97 -23.09
N ASP A 415 2.40 -6.72 -22.71
CA ASP A 415 1.07 -6.64 -23.32
C ASP A 415 0.22 -5.54 -22.70
N CYS A 416 0.38 -5.31 -21.39
CA CYS A 416 -0.44 -4.38 -20.63
C CYS A 416 0.36 -3.61 -19.59
N TYR A 417 0.08 -2.31 -19.47
CA TYR A 417 0.66 -1.43 -18.47
C TYR A 417 -0.40 -0.75 -17.60
N ILE A 418 -0.31 -0.94 -16.30
CA ILE A 418 -1.07 -0.24 -15.26
C ILE A 418 -0.18 0.85 -14.65
N CYS A 419 -0.42 2.10 -15.02
CA CYS A 419 0.37 3.26 -14.61
C CYS A 419 -0.37 4.04 -13.50
N GLN A 420 0.16 4.07 -12.29
CA GLN A 420 -0.54 4.64 -11.12
C GLN A 420 0.25 5.81 -10.52
N ASN A 421 -0.41 6.96 -10.27
CA ASN A 421 0.19 8.14 -9.63
C ASN A 421 1.62 8.47 -10.12
N GLY A 422 1.85 8.30 -11.42
CA GLY A 422 3.12 8.46 -12.12
C GLY A 422 2.86 8.89 -13.56
N THR A 423 3.89 9.06 -14.35
CA THR A 423 3.75 9.48 -15.75
C THR A 423 4.00 8.30 -16.68
N PHE A 424 3.15 8.12 -17.69
CA PHE A 424 3.35 7.19 -18.80
C PHE A 424 4.14 7.85 -19.93
N GLY A 425 5.28 7.27 -20.29
CA GLY A 425 6.16 7.75 -21.35
C GLY A 425 6.83 9.10 -21.06
N GLY A 426 6.69 9.61 -19.83
CA GLY A 426 7.18 10.92 -19.39
C GLY A 426 8.02 10.83 -18.12
N ASN A 427 8.80 11.87 -17.85
CA ASN A 427 9.57 11.97 -16.62
C ASN A 427 8.70 12.57 -15.49
N ILE A 428 8.99 12.24 -14.23
CA ILE A 428 8.37 12.86 -13.06
C ILE A 428 9.13 14.16 -12.75
N GLY A 429 8.37 15.24 -12.53
CA GLY A 429 8.95 16.56 -12.31
C GLY A 429 9.02 17.37 -13.59
N ASN A 430 8.55 18.61 -13.50
CA ASN A 430 8.20 19.53 -14.58
C ASN A 430 9.43 20.02 -15.39
N THR A 431 10.17 19.12 -16.05
CA THR A 431 11.46 19.45 -16.72
C THR A 431 11.40 19.47 -18.24
N GLY A 432 10.27 19.13 -18.86
CA GLY A 432 10.10 19.28 -20.32
C GLY A 432 10.91 18.31 -21.20
N LEU A 433 11.48 17.24 -20.64
CA LEU A 433 12.15 16.17 -21.40
C LEU A 433 11.44 14.82 -21.19
N PRO A 434 11.05 14.12 -22.27
CA PRO A 434 10.24 12.91 -22.15
C PRO A 434 11.10 11.67 -21.86
N GLN A 435 10.57 10.74 -21.06
CA GLN A 435 11.18 9.42 -20.85
C GLN A 435 11.20 8.64 -22.19
N PHE A 436 10.16 8.83 -23.00
CA PHE A 436 10.05 8.32 -24.37
C PHE A 436 10.35 9.43 -25.38
N ASN A 437 11.43 9.26 -26.13
CA ASN A 437 11.64 10.00 -27.37
C ASN A 437 10.74 9.44 -28.49
N ASP A 438 10.74 10.08 -29.66
CA ASP A 438 9.88 9.67 -30.79
C ASP A 438 10.11 8.20 -31.21
N ASP A 439 11.35 7.73 -31.20
CA ASP A 439 11.70 6.32 -31.48
C ASP A 439 11.06 5.35 -30.47
N ALA A 440 11.10 5.67 -29.18
CA ALA A 440 10.47 4.86 -28.15
C ALA A 440 8.95 4.83 -28.29
N TRP A 441 8.32 5.98 -28.59
CA TRP A 441 6.87 6.06 -28.82
C TRP A 441 6.43 5.19 -30.01
N GLU A 442 7.15 5.26 -31.14
CA GLU A 442 6.85 4.46 -32.32
C GLU A 442 6.97 2.96 -32.03
N LYS A 443 8.07 2.54 -31.40
CA LYS A 443 8.33 1.13 -31.09
C LYS A 443 7.34 0.57 -30.07
N VAL A 444 7.02 1.32 -29.02
CA VAL A 444 6.03 0.89 -28.01
C VAL A 444 4.61 0.87 -28.60
N ALA A 445 4.27 1.76 -29.53
CA ALA A 445 2.99 1.67 -30.23
C ALA A 445 2.91 0.44 -31.16
N ALA A 446 4.03 0.06 -31.78
CA ALA A 446 4.10 -1.10 -32.67
C ALA A 446 3.84 -2.43 -31.93
N THR A 447 4.15 -2.53 -30.63
CA THR A 447 3.82 -3.73 -29.84
C THR A 447 2.30 -3.88 -29.60
N GLY A 448 1.55 -2.77 -29.64
CA GLY A 448 0.13 -2.76 -29.26
C GLY A 448 -0.11 -2.82 -27.76
N LEU A 449 0.82 -2.28 -26.95
CA LEU A 449 0.69 -2.19 -25.50
C LEU A 449 -0.66 -1.57 -25.09
N LYS A 450 -1.41 -2.28 -24.24
CA LYS A 450 -2.58 -1.74 -23.56
C LYS A 450 -2.13 -0.85 -22.41
N VAL A 451 -2.80 0.27 -22.19
CA VAL A 451 -2.44 1.21 -21.10
C VAL A 451 -3.67 1.63 -20.33
N TRP A 452 -3.61 1.51 -19.01
CA TRP A 452 -4.54 2.19 -18.10
C TRP A 452 -3.77 3.05 -17.12
N ALA A 453 -3.87 4.37 -17.31
CA ALA A 453 -3.27 5.36 -16.42
C ALA A 453 -4.28 5.84 -15.38
N PHE A 454 -3.82 6.01 -14.14
CA PHE A 454 -4.61 6.47 -13.01
C PHE A 454 -3.95 7.70 -12.36
N ASP A 455 -4.64 8.83 -12.45
CA ASP A 455 -4.19 10.13 -11.94
C ASP A 455 -4.95 10.48 -10.66
N GLY A 456 -4.25 11.06 -9.67
CA GLY A 456 -4.90 11.80 -8.58
C GLY A 456 -5.23 13.22 -9.04
N GLU A 457 -6.35 13.79 -8.59
CA GLU A 457 -6.80 15.13 -9.01
C GLU A 457 -5.69 16.18 -8.97
N GLN A 458 -4.96 16.25 -7.85
CA GLN A 458 -3.89 17.22 -7.62
C GLN A 458 -2.48 16.72 -7.92
N ASP A 459 -2.36 15.50 -8.44
CA ASP A 459 -1.08 14.85 -8.73
C ASP A 459 -0.82 14.76 -10.25
N THR A 460 0.06 13.84 -10.66
CA THR A 460 0.44 13.43 -12.02
C THR A 460 -0.65 13.57 -13.08
N ASN A 461 -0.28 13.97 -14.30
CA ASN A 461 -1.21 14.31 -15.37
C ASN A 461 -0.81 13.59 -16.66
N ASN A 462 -1.60 12.60 -17.06
CA ASN A 462 -1.35 11.76 -18.23
C ASN A 462 -2.20 12.12 -19.45
N ILE A 463 -2.94 13.25 -19.44
CA ILE A 463 -3.83 13.63 -20.54
C ILE A 463 -3.07 13.74 -21.87
N GLU A 464 -1.94 14.45 -21.89
CA GLU A 464 -1.16 14.68 -23.12
C GLU A 464 -0.41 13.43 -23.57
N THR A 465 0.13 12.63 -22.64
CA THR A 465 0.88 11.41 -22.95
C THR A 465 -0.05 10.32 -23.48
N VAL A 466 -1.24 10.17 -22.89
CA VAL A 466 -2.29 9.28 -23.39
C VAL A 466 -2.76 9.72 -24.78
N ALA A 467 -3.01 11.01 -24.99
CA ALA A 467 -3.42 11.53 -26.30
C ALA A 467 -2.36 11.24 -27.37
N ARG A 468 -1.08 11.51 -27.06
CA ARG A 468 0.05 11.18 -27.93
C ARG A 468 0.09 9.70 -28.26
N TYR A 469 -0.03 8.82 -27.26
CA TYR A 469 0.02 7.37 -27.51
C TYR A 469 -1.10 6.88 -28.41
N LYS A 470 -2.32 7.42 -28.25
CA LYS A 470 -3.44 7.15 -29.15
C LYS A 470 -3.11 7.52 -30.59
N GLU A 471 -2.40 8.63 -30.84
CA GLU A 471 -1.94 9.00 -32.18
C GLU A 471 -0.90 8.04 -32.74
N GLU A 472 0.07 7.61 -31.94
CA GLU A 472 1.10 6.66 -32.36
C GLU A 472 0.51 5.28 -32.69
N LEU A 473 -0.47 4.81 -31.92
CA LEU A 473 -1.21 3.58 -32.21
C LEU A 473 -1.97 3.66 -33.55
N LYS A 474 -2.55 4.83 -33.89
CA LYS A 474 -3.18 5.03 -35.20
C LYS A 474 -2.15 4.96 -36.33
N LYS A 475 -0.96 5.55 -36.15
CA LYS A 475 0.14 5.45 -37.12
C LYS A 475 0.61 4.00 -37.27
N ALA A 476 0.62 3.23 -36.19
CA ALA A 476 0.90 1.78 -36.18
C ALA A 476 -0.25 0.92 -36.75
N GLY A 477 -1.38 1.53 -37.15
CA GLY A 477 -2.48 0.85 -37.84
C GLY A 477 -3.59 0.31 -36.94
N ARG A 478 -3.62 0.67 -35.65
CA ARG A 478 -4.73 0.30 -34.74
C ARG A 478 -5.98 1.11 -35.05
N SER A 479 -7.14 0.46 -34.94
CA SER A 479 -8.44 1.09 -35.18
C SER A 479 -8.85 1.99 -34.01
N ASP A 480 -9.72 2.98 -34.26
CA ASP A 480 -10.27 3.82 -33.20
C ASP A 480 -11.01 3.00 -32.14
N ALA A 481 -11.70 1.92 -32.55
CA ALA A 481 -12.40 1.02 -31.63
C ALA A 481 -11.42 0.28 -30.71
N TRP A 482 -10.33 -0.25 -31.28
CA TRP A 482 -9.27 -0.91 -30.50
C TRP A 482 -8.64 0.06 -29.50
N ILE A 483 -8.34 1.30 -29.93
CA ILE A 483 -7.72 2.32 -29.08
C ILE A 483 -8.65 2.72 -27.93
N GLU A 484 -9.94 2.87 -28.19
CA GLU A 484 -10.93 3.24 -27.17
C GLU A 484 -11.09 2.16 -26.09
N GLU A 485 -10.93 0.89 -26.45
CA GLU A 485 -11.01 -0.23 -25.53
C GLU A 485 -9.71 -0.44 -24.71
N ASN A 486 -8.56 -0.17 -25.33
CA ASN A 486 -7.24 -0.57 -24.82
C ASN A 486 -6.38 0.58 -24.26
N VAL A 487 -6.80 1.84 -24.40
CA VAL A 487 -6.08 3.00 -23.86
C VAL A 487 -7.00 3.85 -22.98
N ARG A 488 -6.84 3.68 -21.67
CA ARG A 488 -7.72 4.21 -20.62
C ARG A 488 -6.99 5.21 -19.73
N LEU A 489 -7.75 6.21 -19.27
CA LEU A 489 -7.30 7.21 -18.30
C LEU A 489 -8.41 7.44 -17.28
N THR A 490 -8.09 7.27 -16.00
CA THR A 490 -9.00 7.49 -14.88
C THR A 490 -8.42 8.55 -13.95
N GLY A 491 -9.24 9.56 -13.62
CA GLY A 491 -8.89 10.58 -12.63
C GLY A 491 -9.65 10.39 -11.33
N TYR A 492 -8.95 10.25 -10.21
CA TYR A 492 -9.55 10.16 -8.89
C TYR A 492 -9.69 11.53 -8.24
N THR A 493 -10.84 11.76 -7.59
CA THR A 493 -11.08 12.96 -6.78
C THR A 493 -10.15 12.99 -5.57
N SER A 494 -9.72 14.17 -5.14
CA SER A 494 -8.95 14.29 -3.88
C SER A 494 -9.72 13.77 -2.64
N ASP A 495 -11.04 13.61 -2.75
CA ASP A 495 -11.91 13.27 -1.62
C ASP A 495 -11.73 11.82 -1.09
N ILE A 496 -11.18 10.90 -1.88
CA ILE A 496 -10.90 9.52 -1.41
C ILE A 496 -9.64 9.42 -0.55
N PHE A 497 -8.72 10.39 -0.61
CA PHE A 497 -7.42 10.27 0.03
C PHE A 497 -7.39 10.86 1.43
N TYR A 498 -7.96 12.06 1.61
CA TYR A 498 -7.69 12.83 2.82
C TYR A 498 -8.26 12.19 4.08
N ALA A 499 -9.33 11.39 4.02
CA ALA A 499 -9.87 10.72 5.21
C ALA A 499 -8.80 9.89 5.94
N TRP A 500 -7.87 9.33 5.16
CA TRP A 500 -6.74 8.51 5.59
C TRP A 500 -5.44 9.32 5.79
N GLY A 501 -5.51 10.64 5.78
CA GLY A 501 -4.30 11.48 5.85
C GLY A 501 -3.38 11.31 4.64
N GLU A 502 -3.87 10.64 3.58
CA GLU A 502 -3.15 10.39 2.35
C GLU A 502 -3.23 11.58 1.39
N THR A 503 -2.46 11.49 0.31
CA THR A 503 -2.40 12.51 -0.73
C THR A 503 -2.86 11.93 -2.05
N ASP A 504 -3.16 12.78 -3.02
CA ASP A 504 -3.44 12.38 -4.40
C ASP A 504 -2.32 11.55 -5.04
N HIS A 505 -1.11 11.54 -4.47
CA HIS A 505 -0.01 10.67 -4.88
C HIS A 505 -0.14 9.22 -4.38
N SER A 506 -1.24 8.85 -3.72
CA SER A 506 -1.49 7.52 -3.16
C SER A 506 -2.51 6.71 -3.98
N VAL A 507 -2.64 6.99 -5.28
CA VAL A 507 -3.56 6.28 -6.21
C VAL A 507 -3.36 4.76 -6.14
N THR A 508 -2.10 4.30 -6.17
CA THR A 508 -1.74 2.87 -6.05
C THR A 508 -2.41 2.18 -4.87
N ARG A 509 -2.40 2.85 -3.71
CA ARG A 509 -3.00 2.35 -2.49
C ARG A 509 -4.53 2.31 -2.59
N MET A 510 -5.13 3.34 -3.19
CA MET A 510 -6.59 3.35 -3.40
C MET A 510 -7.02 2.25 -4.36
N ASN A 511 -6.25 1.99 -5.42
CA ASN A 511 -6.50 0.88 -6.34
C ASN A 511 -6.43 -0.47 -5.63
N GLY A 512 -5.37 -0.73 -4.87
CA GLY A 512 -5.21 -1.98 -4.14
C GLY A 512 -6.19 -2.19 -2.98
N TRP A 513 -6.90 -1.16 -2.53
CA TRP A 513 -7.78 -1.24 -1.36
C TRP A 513 -9.27 -1.09 -1.68
N TYR A 514 -9.63 -0.06 -2.44
CA TYR A 514 -11.03 0.24 -2.77
C TYR A 514 -11.47 -0.33 -4.10
N PHE A 515 -10.54 -0.51 -5.03
CA PHE A 515 -10.84 -0.85 -6.42
C PHE A 515 -10.23 -2.18 -6.86
N ASP A 516 -9.90 -3.04 -5.88
CA ASP A 516 -9.44 -4.41 -6.12
C ASP A 516 -10.60 -5.36 -6.44
N ASP A 517 -11.81 -5.06 -5.95
CA ASP A 517 -13.01 -5.86 -6.14
C ASP A 517 -14.21 -5.09 -6.70
N GLN A 518 -14.04 -3.80 -7.02
CA GLN A 518 -15.06 -2.96 -7.64
C GLN A 518 -14.46 -1.85 -8.51
N ALA A 519 -15.22 -1.37 -9.49
CA ALA A 519 -14.85 -0.24 -10.32
C ALA A 519 -15.06 1.12 -9.62
N TYR A 520 -14.45 2.17 -10.16
CA TYR A 520 -14.66 3.55 -9.72
C TYR A 520 -15.82 4.21 -10.48
N TYR A 521 -16.83 4.70 -9.73
CA TYR A 521 -18.08 5.23 -10.29
C TYR A 521 -18.23 6.76 -10.27
N GLY A 522 -17.11 7.48 -10.18
CA GLY A 522 -17.08 8.94 -10.33
C GLY A 522 -16.72 9.71 -9.06
N PRO A 523 -16.57 11.05 -9.16
CA PRO A 523 -15.94 11.85 -8.11
C PRO A 523 -16.90 12.31 -7.01
N ASP A 524 -18.21 12.12 -7.16
CA ASP A 524 -19.21 12.56 -6.19
C ASP A 524 -19.46 11.49 -5.12
N LEU A 525 -18.56 11.44 -4.15
CA LEU A 525 -18.52 10.44 -3.09
C LEU A 525 -18.08 11.04 -1.75
N THR A 526 -18.25 10.27 -0.68
CA THR A 526 -17.64 10.48 0.63
C THR A 526 -17.06 9.18 1.18
N ILE A 527 -16.17 9.28 2.18
CA ILE A 527 -15.75 8.15 3.00
C ILE A 527 -16.50 8.21 4.31
N ASP A 528 -17.18 7.13 4.70
CA ASP A 528 -17.89 7.05 5.98
C ASP A 528 -16.96 6.75 7.18
N GLU A 529 -17.53 6.67 8.38
CA GLU A 529 -16.79 6.42 9.62
C GLU A 529 -16.10 5.05 9.66
N ASN A 530 -16.51 4.10 8.81
CA ASN A 530 -15.90 2.77 8.71
C ASN A 530 -14.83 2.70 7.61
N GLY A 531 -14.56 3.82 6.93
CA GLY A 531 -13.62 3.83 5.82
C GLY A 531 -14.20 3.24 4.55
N GLU A 532 -15.52 3.31 4.32
CA GLU A 532 -16.15 2.82 3.08
C GLU A 532 -16.54 3.97 2.15
N ILE A 533 -16.43 3.75 0.83
CA ILE A 533 -16.89 4.70 -0.19
C ILE A 533 -18.41 4.71 -0.26
N GLN A 534 -18.99 5.91 -0.14
CA GLN A 534 -20.40 6.18 -0.35
C GLN A 534 -20.57 7.14 -1.53
N TYR A 535 -21.12 6.67 -2.65
CA TYR A 535 -21.41 7.53 -3.81
C TYR A 535 -22.69 8.32 -3.58
N ASN A 536 -22.60 9.66 -3.62
CA ASN A 536 -23.80 10.50 -3.68
C ASN A 536 -24.44 10.40 -5.07
N THR A 537 -23.60 10.34 -6.11
CA THR A 537 -23.99 10.08 -7.49
C THR A 537 -23.14 8.95 -8.06
N LYS A 538 -23.76 7.80 -8.33
CA LYS A 538 -23.12 6.65 -8.97
C LYS A 538 -23.31 6.71 -10.49
N LEU A 539 -22.22 6.94 -11.23
CA LEU A 539 -22.22 6.93 -12.69
C LEU A 539 -22.17 5.50 -13.26
N LYS A 540 -22.47 5.35 -14.55
CA LYS A 540 -22.47 4.07 -15.26
C LYS A 540 -21.28 3.96 -16.22
N ASP A 541 -21.00 2.74 -16.67
CA ASP A 541 -20.03 2.50 -17.73
C ASP A 541 -20.25 3.42 -18.93
N GLY A 542 -19.18 4.06 -19.39
CA GLY A 542 -19.20 4.99 -20.52
C GLY A 542 -19.72 6.40 -20.22
N ASP A 543 -20.30 6.66 -19.04
CA ASP A 543 -20.59 8.03 -18.61
C ASP A 543 -19.28 8.84 -18.48
N THR A 544 -19.37 10.15 -18.66
CA THR A 544 -18.23 11.05 -18.46
C THR A 544 -18.34 11.85 -17.17
N TYR A 545 -17.20 12.24 -16.63
CA TYR A 545 -17.11 13.12 -15.46
C TYR A 545 -15.93 14.06 -15.56
N VAL A 546 -16.03 15.17 -14.82
CA VAL A 546 -14.96 16.17 -14.71
C VAL A 546 -14.52 16.22 -13.26
N LEU A 547 -13.21 16.31 -13.03
CA LEU A 547 -12.69 16.56 -11.70
C LEU A 547 -12.81 18.05 -11.35
N PRO A 548 -13.04 18.41 -10.07
CA PRO A 548 -13.03 19.81 -9.64
C PRO A 548 -11.73 20.55 -9.97
N ALA A 549 -10.63 19.80 -10.14
CA ALA A 549 -9.28 20.29 -10.44
C ALA A 549 -8.82 21.31 -9.39
N ARG A 550 -8.80 20.90 -8.12
CA ARG A 550 -8.40 21.73 -6.98
C ARG A 550 -6.87 21.88 -6.89
N GLY A 551 -6.39 22.79 -6.05
CA GLY A 551 -4.96 22.99 -5.77
C GLY A 551 -4.11 23.21 -7.03
N LYS A 552 -2.98 22.50 -7.15
CA LYS A 552 -2.08 22.56 -8.33
C LYS A 552 -2.78 22.23 -9.65
N ALA A 553 -3.91 21.53 -9.64
CA ALA A 553 -4.64 21.19 -10.86
C ALA A 553 -5.55 22.31 -11.38
N ALA A 554 -5.79 23.38 -10.62
CA ALA A 554 -6.77 24.43 -10.93
C ALA A 554 -6.54 25.24 -12.19
N ASP A 555 -5.29 25.29 -12.66
CA ASP A 555 -4.90 25.91 -13.92
C ASP A 555 -4.17 24.92 -14.85
N SER A 556 -4.28 23.62 -14.57
CA SER A 556 -3.70 22.55 -15.39
C SER A 556 -4.63 22.13 -16.52
N SER A 557 -4.13 21.33 -17.46
CA SER A 557 -4.93 20.70 -18.52
C SER A 557 -6.00 19.74 -18.00
N LYS A 558 -6.01 19.39 -16.71
CA LYS A 558 -7.09 18.60 -16.09
C LYS A 558 -8.41 19.36 -15.94
N LYS A 559 -8.36 20.70 -15.86
CA LYS A 559 -9.57 21.49 -15.64
C LYS A 559 -10.49 21.42 -16.85
N GLY A 560 -11.69 20.87 -16.64
CA GLY A 560 -12.67 20.68 -17.70
C GLY A 560 -12.40 19.47 -18.60
N TYR A 561 -11.38 18.65 -18.29
CA TYR A 561 -11.16 17.40 -19.00
C TYR A 561 -12.26 16.39 -18.64
N GLU A 562 -12.87 15.79 -19.66
CA GLU A 562 -13.89 14.76 -19.51
C GLU A 562 -13.23 13.38 -19.44
N TYR A 563 -13.14 12.84 -18.22
CA TYR A 563 -12.78 11.45 -18.00
C TYR A 563 -13.97 10.54 -18.29
N LYS A 564 -13.69 9.27 -18.61
CA LYS A 564 -14.70 8.24 -18.86
C LYS A 564 -14.75 7.25 -17.69
N ILE A 565 -15.95 6.81 -17.33
CA ILE A 565 -16.15 5.70 -16.38
C ILE A 565 -15.95 4.37 -17.11
N TYR A 566 -15.21 3.47 -16.46
CA TYR A 566 -15.04 2.09 -16.87
C TYR A 566 -15.54 1.21 -15.73
N ASP A 567 -16.52 0.33 -16.00
CA ASP A 567 -17.09 -0.59 -15.00
C ASP A 567 -16.30 -1.91 -14.86
N ASP A 568 -15.14 -1.99 -15.53
CA ASP A 568 -14.22 -3.13 -15.41
C ASP A 568 -13.35 -3.02 -14.14
N LEU A 569 -13.00 -4.17 -13.58
CA LEU A 569 -11.86 -4.28 -12.66
C LEU A 569 -10.56 -4.11 -13.45
N PHE A 570 -9.63 -3.30 -12.95
CA PHE A 570 -8.35 -3.10 -13.63
C PHE A 570 -7.54 -4.41 -13.69
N HIS A 571 -7.69 -5.29 -12.69
CA HIS A 571 -7.11 -6.62 -12.69
C HIS A 571 -7.57 -7.46 -13.89
N ASP A 572 -8.89 -7.62 -14.02
CA ASP A 572 -9.49 -8.42 -15.08
C ASP A 572 -9.15 -7.84 -16.45
N TRP A 573 -9.30 -6.53 -16.61
CA TRP A 573 -8.96 -5.86 -17.85
C TRP A 573 -7.49 -6.06 -18.23
N ALA A 574 -6.56 -6.00 -17.28
CA ALA A 574 -5.13 -6.14 -17.57
C ALA A 574 -4.77 -7.54 -18.08
N LEU A 575 -5.42 -8.58 -17.54
CA LEU A 575 -5.10 -9.98 -17.84
C LEU A 575 -5.84 -10.53 -19.06
N ILE A 576 -6.87 -9.84 -19.55
CA ILE A 576 -7.57 -10.20 -20.80
C ILE A 576 -6.73 -9.78 -22.02
N PRO A 577 -6.40 -10.71 -22.95
CA PRO A 577 -5.72 -10.37 -24.20
C PRO A 577 -6.50 -9.35 -25.03
N ALA A 578 -5.81 -8.42 -25.68
CA ALA A 578 -6.47 -7.54 -26.64
C ALA A 578 -7.02 -8.35 -27.81
N GLU A 579 -8.27 -8.09 -28.22
CA GLU A 579 -8.76 -8.61 -29.49
C GLU A 579 -7.92 -8.01 -30.65
N GLN A 580 -7.45 -8.88 -31.56
CA GLN A 580 -6.49 -8.52 -32.62
C GLN A 580 -7.08 -7.67 -33.74
#